data_AF-A0A956KDH8-F1
#
_entry.id   AF-A0A956KDH8-F1
#
_cell.length_a   1.000
_cell.length_b   1.000
_cell.length_c   1.000
_cell.angle_alpha   90.00
_cell.angle_beta   90.00
_cell.angle_gamma   90.00
#
_symmetry.space_group_name_H-M   'P 1'
#
loop_
_entity.id
_entity.type
_entity.pdbx_description
1 polymer ?
#
loop_
_entity_poly.entity_id
_entity_poly.type
_entity_poly.pdbx_seq_one_letter_code
_entity_poly.pdbx_strand_id
1 'polypeptide(L)'
;MASATNEASTTNETSAATAAGDPERGAVKVSHNSDSSADPPKTRALLSWSSGKDSAWALHVLRRDPTVEVVGLLTTLNGAHDRIAMHGVRRSLLRAQARAVGLPLWERDLPDPCSNEDY
;
A
#
# COMPACT_ATOMS: atom_id res chain seq x y z
N MET A 1 -25.44 10.22 -60.42
CA MET A 1 -26.40 10.34 -59.31
C MET A 1 -26.35 11.78 -58.84
N ALA A 2 -27.52 12.41 -58.78
CA ALA A 2 -27.71 13.85 -58.65
C ALA A 2 -27.42 14.39 -57.24
N SER A 3 -27.01 15.65 -57.21
CA SER A 3 -26.89 16.57 -56.08
C SER A 3 -28.18 16.68 -55.25
N ALA A 4 -28.03 17.00 -53.95
CA ALA A 4 -28.84 18.04 -53.30
C ALA A 4 -28.28 18.37 -51.90
N THR A 5 -27.55 19.47 -51.84
CA THR A 5 -27.55 20.42 -50.72
C THR A 5 -28.99 20.83 -50.41
N ASN A 6 -29.32 21.04 -49.14
CA ASN A 6 -30.52 21.78 -48.77
C ASN A 6 -30.18 22.84 -47.73
N GLU A 7 -30.36 24.09 -48.11
CA GLU A 7 -30.31 25.27 -47.27
C GLU A 7 -31.73 25.73 -46.92
N ALA A 8 -31.79 26.46 -45.80
CA ALA A 8 -32.61 27.66 -45.57
C ALA A 8 -34.04 27.56 -45.00
N SER A 9 -34.30 28.63 -44.22
CA SER A 9 -35.57 29.19 -43.73
C SER A 9 -35.96 28.70 -42.33
N THR A 10 -36.28 29.54 -41.35
CA THR A 10 -37.00 30.82 -41.44
C THR A 10 -36.75 31.68 -40.18
N THR A 11 -36.84 32.98 -40.37
CA THR A 11 -36.82 34.12 -39.45
C THR A 11 -37.86 34.07 -38.32
N ASN A 12 -37.57 34.67 -37.16
CA ASN A 12 -38.40 35.78 -36.66
C ASN A 12 -37.76 36.59 -35.53
N GLU A 13 -38.17 37.85 -35.52
CA GLU A 13 -37.63 39.02 -34.87
C GLU A 13 -38.46 39.40 -33.62
N THR A 14 -37.90 40.29 -32.78
CA THR A 14 -38.62 41.25 -31.89
C THR A 14 -39.05 40.80 -30.48
N SER A 15 -38.38 41.32 -29.44
CA SER A 15 -38.87 42.43 -28.60
C SER A 15 -38.31 42.38 -27.17
N ALA A 16 -37.93 43.55 -26.67
CA ALA A 16 -37.44 43.78 -25.31
C ALA A 16 -38.59 43.81 -24.28
N ALA A 17 -38.32 43.32 -23.07
CA ALA A 17 -39.05 43.69 -21.86
C ALA A 17 -38.11 43.61 -20.64
N THR A 18 -37.77 44.76 -20.09
CA THR A 18 -37.15 44.93 -18.77
C THR A 18 -38.26 45.10 -17.74
N ALA A 19 -38.25 44.31 -16.67
CA ALA A 19 -38.98 44.64 -15.43
C ALA A 19 -38.29 43.97 -14.23
N ALA A 20 -38.14 44.77 -13.17
CA ALA A 20 -37.43 44.47 -11.94
C ALA A 20 -38.21 43.57 -10.97
N GLY A 21 -37.49 42.89 -10.05
CA GLY A 21 -38.07 42.19 -8.90
C GLY A 21 -37.04 41.35 -8.12
N ASP A 22 -36.54 41.92 -7.02
CA ASP A 22 -35.81 41.29 -5.89
C ASP A 22 -36.80 40.48 -4.99
N PRO A 23 -36.45 39.83 -3.87
CA PRO A 23 -35.24 39.09 -3.42
C PRO A 23 -35.60 37.66 -2.95
N GLU A 24 -34.71 36.65 -2.98
CA GLU A 24 -34.79 35.55 -1.98
C GLU A 24 -33.46 34.83 -1.73
N ARG A 25 -33.01 34.94 -0.47
CA ARG A 25 -32.35 33.92 0.37
C ARG A 25 -31.14 33.21 -0.22
N GLY A 26 -29.97 33.62 0.27
CA GLY A 26 -28.70 32.91 0.11
C GLY A 26 -28.80 31.44 0.50
N ALA A 27 -28.60 30.57 -0.49
CA ALA A 27 -28.31 29.17 -0.28
C ALA A 27 -26.99 29.05 0.48
N VAL A 28 -27.04 28.51 1.70
CA VAL A 28 -25.86 28.04 2.41
C VAL A 28 -25.20 26.96 1.55
N LYS A 29 -24.06 27.27 0.93
CA LYS A 29 -23.19 26.26 0.32
C LYS A 29 -22.57 25.45 1.46
N VAL A 30 -23.19 24.31 1.80
CA VAL A 30 -22.52 23.27 2.58
C VAL A 30 -21.42 22.68 1.68
N SER A 31 -20.22 23.24 1.80
CA SER A 31 -19.02 22.67 1.21
C SER A 31 -18.75 21.37 1.94
N HIS A 32 -19.16 20.25 1.37
CA HIS A 32 -18.68 18.94 1.77
C HIS A 32 -17.22 18.88 1.33
N ASN A 33 -16.31 19.18 2.25
CA ASN A 33 -14.91 18.82 2.06
C ASN A 33 -14.84 17.30 2.04
N SER A 34 -14.84 16.71 0.84
CA SER A 34 -14.47 15.32 0.62
C SER A 34 -12.95 15.21 0.73
N ASP A 35 -12.41 15.37 1.93
CA ASP A 35 -11.09 14.85 2.22
C ASP A 35 -11.24 13.38 2.58
N SER A 36 -11.18 12.55 1.56
CA SER A 36 -11.28 11.09 1.68
C SER A 36 -10.12 10.49 0.90
N SER A 37 -8.90 10.58 1.44
CA SER A 37 -7.75 9.90 0.84
C SER A 37 -6.69 9.40 1.83
N ALA A 38 -7.00 9.32 3.13
CA ALA A 38 -6.14 8.61 4.07
C ALA A 38 -6.60 7.16 4.20
N ASP A 39 -5.95 6.25 3.47
CA ASP A 39 -5.97 4.83 3.78
C ASP A 39 -5.60 4.69 5.28
N PRO A 40 -6.34 3.93 6.10
CA PRO A 40 -6.05 3.84 7.53
C PRO A 40 -4.60 3.38 7.75
N PRO A 41 -3.91 3.90 8.78
CA PRO A 41 -2.49 3.60 8.99
C PRO A 41 -2.30 2.09 9.19
N LYS A 42 -1.37 1.51 8.42
CA LYS A 42 -1.06 0.09 8.47
C LYS A 42 -0.31 -0.26 9.75
N THR A 43 -0.59 -1.43 10.30
CA THR A 43 0.18 -2.01 11.40
C THR A 43 1.55 -2.42 10.87
N ARG A 44 2.61 -1.78 11.38
CA ARG A 44 3.99 -2.10 11.01
C ARG A 44 4.45 -3.35 11.75
N ALA A 45 4.97 -4.34 11.02
CA ALA A 45 5.36 -5.63 11.57
C ALA A 45 6.75 -6.07 11.12
N LEU A 46 7.46 -6.74 12.02
CA LEU A 46 8.58 -7.61 11.67
C LEU A 46 8.08 -9.02 11.48
N LEU A 47 8.58 -9.68 10.45
CA LEU A 47 8.29 -11.08 10.22
C LEU A 47 9.42 -11.95 10.74
N SER A 48 9.11 -12.87 11.66
CA SER A 48 10.01 -13.96 12.03
C SER A 48 10.33 -14.81 10.79
N TRP A 49 11.57 -14.75 10.34
CA TRP A 49 12.01 -15.34 9.09
C TRP A 49 12.92 -16.54 9.36
N SER A 50 12.45 -17.74 9.00
CA SER A 50 13.20 -18.98 9.20
C SER A 50 13.98 -19.42 7.97
N SER A 51 13.90 -18.66 6.86
CA SER A 51 14.36 -19.07 5.52
C SER A 51 13.57 -20.25 4.91
N GLY A 52 12.54 -20.74 5.60
CA GLY A 52 11.69 -21.84 5.13
C GLY A 52 10.46 -21.38 4.37
N LYS A 53 9.81 -22.33 3.68
CA LYS A 53 8.59 -22.11 2.88
C LYS A 53 7.46 -21.45 3.67
N ASP A 54 7.32 -21.77 4.95
CA ASP A 54 6.20 -21.29 5.77
C ASP A 54 6.38 -19.80 6.10
N SER A 55 7.60 -19.34 6.39
CA SER A 55 7.91 -17.91 6.54
C SER A 55 7.77 -17.14 5.22
N ALA A 56 8.16 -17.76 4.10
CA ALA A 56 7.95 -17.17 2.77
C ALA A 56 6.45 -17.05 2.41
N TRP A 57 5.65 -18.04 2.81
CA TRP A 57 4.20 -18.02 2.65
C TRP A 57 3.55 -16.96 3.53
N ALA A 58 3.97 -16.83 4.79
CA ALA A 58 3.50 -15.77 5.68
C ALA A 58 3.77 -14.37 5.08
N LEU A 59 4.98 -14.14 4.55
CA LEU A 59 5.30 -12.89 3.84
C LEU A 59 4.38 -12.67 2.64
N HIS A 60 4.13 -13.71 1.85
CA HIS A 60 3.26 -13.65 0.68
C HIS A 60 1.84 -13.22 1.04
N VAL A 61 1.29 -13.77 2.13
CA VAL A 61 -0.05 -13.43 2.64
C VAL A 61 -0.08 -12.01 3.20
N LEU A 62 0.86 -11.65 4.07
CA LEU A 62 0.89 -10.32 4.71
C LEU A 62 1.05 -9.17 3.70
N ARG A 63 1.76 -9.38 2.59
CA ARG A 63 1.87 -8.37 1.51
C ARG A 63 0.55 -8.05 0.80
N ARG A 64 -0.45 -8.92 0.92
CA ARG A 64 -1.78 -8.75 0.33
C ARG A 64 -2.79 -8.19 1.33
N ASP A 65 -2.43 -8.15 2.61
CA ASP A 65 -3.25 -7.56 3.65
C ASP A 65 -3.07 -6.03 3.64
N PRO A 66 -4.10 -5.24 3.32
CA PRO A 66 -3.99 -3.79 3.31
C PRO A 66 -3.77 -3.20 4.70
N THR A 67 -3.99 -3.97 5.77
CA THR A 67 -3.87 -3.52 7.16
C THR A 67 -2.47 -3.70 7.75
N VAL A 68 -1.57 -4.42 7.07
CA VAL A 68 -0.22 -4.73 7.56
C VAL A 68 0.85 -4.20 6.61
N GLU A 69 1.91 -3.65 7.18
CA GLU A 69 3.14 -3.30 6.48
C GLU A 69 4.29 -4.13 7.08
N VAL A 70 4.81 -5.11 6.32
CA VAL A 70 6.01 -5.84 6.73
C VAL A 70 7.22 -4.97 6.45
N VAL A 71 7.85 -4.47 7.51
CA VAL A 71 8.96 -3.49 7.42
C VAL A 71 10.34 -4.13 7.53
N GLY A 72 10.41 -5.42 7.85
CA GLY A 72 11.67 -6.14 7.98
C GLY A 72 11.48 -7.60 8.35
N LEU A 73 12.59 -8.33 8.28
CA LEU A 73 12.72 -9.74 8.66
C LEU A 73 13.55 -9.83 9.95
N LEU A 74 13.21 -10.76 10.83
CA LEU A 74 13.95 -11.07 12.04
C LEU A 74 14.37 -12.55 12.06
N THR A 75 15.65 -12.82 12.26
CA THR A 75 16.20 -14.19 12.34
C THR A 75 17.28 -14.29 13.42
N THR A 76 17.26 -15.39 14.17
CA THR A 76 18.35 -15.77 15.07
C THR A 76 19.33 -16.72 14.38
N LEU A 77 20.62 -16.54 14.64
CA LEU A 77 21.71 -17.31 14.05
C LEU A 77 22.54 -17.91 15.17
N ASN A 78 23.06 -19.12 14.98
CA ASN A 78 24.12 -19.66 15.80
C ASN A 78 25.42 -18.95 15.38
N GLY A 79 25.97 -18.13 16.28
CA GLY A 79 27.16 -17.32 16.02
C GLY A 79 28.42 -18.15 15.74
N ALA A 80 28.52 -19.36 16.32
CA ALA A 80 29.67 -20.24 16.15
C ALA A 80 29.68 -20.93 14.78
N HIS A 81 28.50 -21.18 14.19
CA HIS A 81 28.36 -21.98 12.97
C HIS A 81 27.93 -21.21 11.72
N ASP A 82 27.72 -19.89 11.84
CA ASP A 82 27.28 -18.99 10.76
C ASP A 82 25.98 -19.46 10.05
N ARG A 83 25.05 -19.98 10.84
CA ARG A 83 23.83 -20.66 10.34
C ARG A 83 22.62 -20.34 11.19
N ILE A 84 21.43 -20.47 10.62
CA ILE A 84 20.18 -20.39 11.39
C ILE A 84 20.13 -21.52 12.42
N ALA A 85 19.96 -21.15 13.69
CA ALA A 85 20.22 -22.01 14.85
C ALA A 85 19.47 -23.36 14.82
N MET A 86 18.21 -23.39 14.34
CA MET A 86 17.37 -24.59 14.39
C MET A 86 17.51 -25.57 13.22
N HIS A 87 18.04 -25.14 12.07
CA HIS A 87 17.95 -25.92 10.81
C HIS A 87 19.09 -25.68 9.83
N GLY A 88 20.15 -24.98 10.26
CA GLY A 88 21.45 -25.04 9.59
C GLY A 88 21.57 -24.29 8.26
N VAL A 89 20.57 -23.50 7.87
CA VAL A 89 20.65 -22.66 6.66
C VAL A 89 21.79 -21.65 6.82
N ARG A 90 22.66 -21.54 5.81
CA ARG A 90 23.81 -20.61 5.82
C ARG A 90 23.34 -19.16 5.84
N ARG A 91 24.04 -18.29 6.60
CA ARG A 91 23.77 -16.84 6.63
C ARG A 91 23.79 -16.21 5.24
N SER A 92 24.67 -16.68 4.35
CA SER A 92 24.74 -16.18 2.97
C SER A 92 23.45 -16.38 2.17
N LEU A 93 22.79 -17.54 2.32
CA LEU A 93 21.50 -17.82 1.68
C LEU A 93 20.39 -16.98 2.31
N LEU A 94 20.34 -16.88 3.64
CA LEU A 94 19.41 -16.02 4.37
C LEU A 94 19.47 -14.56 3.86
N ARG A 95 20.68 -14.00 3.78
CA ARG A 95 20.89 -12.63 3.26
C ARG A 95 20.49 -12.51 1.79
N ALA A 96 20.75 -13.53 0.97
CA ALA A 96 20.32 -13.55 -0.43
C ALA A 96 18.79 -13.53 -0.56
N GLN A 97 18.08 -14.28 0.28
CA GLN A 97 16.62 -14.25 0.33
C GLN A 97 16.08 -12.87 0.76
N ALA A 98 16.65 -12.28 1.82
CA ALA A 98 16.24 -10.95 2.29
C ALA A 98 16.39 -9.88 1.19
N ARG A 99 17.52 -9.91 0.46
CA ARG A 99 17.72 -9.06 -0.73
C ARG A 99 16.69 -9.36 -1.83
N ALA A 100 16.43 -10.64 -2.13
CA ALA A 100 15.49 -11.03 -3.17
C ALA A 100 14.05 -10.59 -2.86
N VAL A 101 13.65 -10.57 -1.60
CA VAL A 101 12.33 -10.06 -1.20
C VAL A 101 12.34 -8.55 -0.98
N GLY A 102 13.49 -7.88 -0.95
CA GLY A 102 13.60 -6.42 -0.81
C GLY A 102 13.25 -5.91 0.58
N LEU A 103 13.55 -6.67 1.64
CA LEU A 103 13.30 -6.28 3.03
C LEU A 103 14.62 -6.20 3.83
N PRO A 104 14.75 -5.24 4.77
CA PRO A 104 15.80 -5.26 5.76
C PRO A 104 15.78 -6.57 6.56
N LEU A 105 16.96 -7.07 6.91
CA LEU A 105 17.12 -8.26 7.73
C LEU A 105 17.81 -7.88 9.04
N TRP A 106 17.16 -8.19 10.15
CA TRP A 106 17.73 -8.10 11.50
C TRP A 106 18.17 -9.48 11.95
N GLU A 107 19.47 -9.62 12.11
CA GLU A 107 20.14 -10.85 12.52
C GLU A 107 20.52 -10.72 14.00
N ARG A 108 20.16 -11.72 14.80
CA ARG A 108 20.62 -11.84 16.19
C ARG A 108 21.46 -13.09 16.35
N ASP A 109 22.74 -12.91 16.64
CA ASP A 109 23.62 -14.02 16.98
C ASP A 109 23.34 -14.50 18.39
N LEU A 110 23.13 -15.81 18.52
CA LEU A 110 22.98 -16.53 19.77
C LEU A 110 24.27 -17.32 20.07
N PRO A 111 24.66 -17.44 21.36
CA PRO A 111 25.77 -18.28 21.77
C PRO A 111 25.49 -19.76 21.53
N ASP A 112 26.53 -20.59 21.60
CA ASP A 112 26.40 -22.04 21.49
C ASP A 112 27.24 -22.73 22.58
N PRO A 113 26.62 -23.42 23.55
CA PRO A 113 25.17 -23.58 23.74
C PRO A 113 24.47 -22.26 24.16
N CYS A 114 23.19 -22.09 23.81
CA CYS A 114 22.38 -20.94 24.21
C CYS A 114 21.49 -21.29 25.42
N SER A 115 21.61 -20.56 26.52
CA SER A 115 20.65 -20.67 27.62
C SER A 115 19.36 -19.88 27.30
N ASN A 116 18.29 -20.11 28.07
CA ASN A 116 17.07 -19.30 27.97
C ASN A 116 17.27 -17.86 28.46
N GLU A 117 18.28 -17.60 29.30
CA GLU A 117 18.61 -16.25 29.77
C GLU A 117 19.35 -15.46 28.68
N ASP A 118 20.11 -16.15 27.83
CA ASP A 118 20.81 -15.56 26.69
C ASP A 118 19.92 -15.35 25.44
N TYR A 119 18.75 -16.01 25.40
CA TYR A 119 17.79 -15.98 24.30
C TYR A 119 16.84 -14.78 24.38
#